data_AF-A0A6B0Y235-F1
#
_entry.id   AF-A0A6B0Y235-F1
#
_cell.length_a   1.000
_cell.length_b   1.000
_cell.length_c   1.000
_cell.angle_alpha   90.00
_cell.angle_beta   90.00
_cell.angle_gamma   90.00
#
_symmetry.space_group_name_H-M   'P 1'
#
loop_
_entity.id
_entity.type
_entity.pdbx_description
1 polymer ?
#
loop_
_entity_poly.entity_id
_entity_poly.type
_entity_poly.pdbx_seq_one_letter_code
_entity_poly.pdbx_strand_id
1 'polypeptide(L)'
;MNQTVEEIAAALEADAFGDVRLSVMGAAEPGEAAPDELALAMNPKYASALADGRARAAIVWHNADWKDLGLKAAIKVKHPRMAMA
;
A
#
# COMPACT_ATOMS: atom_id res chain seq x y z
N MET A 1 0.68 11.96 -12.11
CA MET A 1 1.94 12.44 -11.49
C MET A 1 2.52 11.26 -10.75
N ASN A 2 3.83 11.05 -10.79
CA ASN A 2 4.47 9.94 -10.10
C ASN A 2 4.73 10.37 -8.65
N GLN A 3 4.13 9.67 -7.69
CA GLN A 3 4.28 9.95 -6.26
C GLN A 3 5.04 8.81 -5.61
N THR A 4 5.87 9.12 -4.62
CA THR A 4 6.55 8.09 -3.83
C THR A 4 5.66 7.57 -2.72
N VAL A 5 5.95 6.35 -2.25
CA VAL A 5 5.26 5.77 -1.09
C VAL A 5 5.38 6.69 0.15
N GLU A 6 6.52 7.37 0.32
CA GLU A 6 6.75 8.36 1.38
C GLU A 6 5.80 9.56 1.26
N GLU A 7 5.67 10.16 0.08
CA GLU A 7 4.77 11.31 -0.14
C GLU A 7 3.31 10.94 0.09
N ILE A 8 2.90 9.75 -0.36
CA ILE A 8 1.53 9.25 -0.13
C ILE A 8 1.30 9.01 1.35
N ALA A 9 2.25 8.39 2.06
CA ALA A 9 2.12 8.16 3.49
C ALA A 9 2.05 9.46 4.28
N ALA A 10 2.85 10.47 3.91
CA ALA A 10 2.81 11.80 4.51
C ALA A 10 1.45 12.49 4.29
N ALA A 11 0.89 12.39 3.08
CA ALA A 11 -0.45 12.91 2.77
C ALA A 11 -1.56 12.19 3.55
N LEU A 12 -1.36 10.92 3.91
CA LEU A 12 -2.29 10.10 4.67
C LEU A 12 -2.08 10.17 6.19
N GLU A 13 -1.11 10.96 6.66
CA GLU A 13 -0.66 10.98 8.07
C GLU A 13 -0.37 9.56 8.60
N ALA A 14 0.28 8.75 7.77
CA ALA A 14 0.53 7.34 8.00
C ALA A 14 2.01 6.99 7.96
N ASP A 15 2.37 5.84 8.53
CA ASP A 15 3.73 5.37 8.58
C ASP A 15 4.06 4.52 7.35
N ALA A 16 5.10 4.88 6.60
CA ALA A 16 5.64 4.09 5.50
C ALA A 16 6.80 3.19 5.96
N PHE A 17 6.88 1.99 5.40
CA PHE A 17 7.89 0.99 5.71
C PHE A 17 8.49 0.41 4.43
N GLY A 18 9.75 -0.04 4.51
CA GLY A 18 10.45 -0.65 3.37
C GLY A 18 11.03 0.39 2.42
N ASP A 19 10.89 0.16 1.12
CA ASP A 19 11.38 1.06 0.08
C ASP A 19 10.44 2.24 -0.14
N VAL A 20 10.45 3.20 0.79
CA VAL A 20 9.54 4.36 0.78
C VAL A 20 9.79 5.32 -0.40
N ARG A 21 10.93 5.20 -1.07
CA ARG A 21 11.27 5.95 -2.29
C ARG A 21 10.71 5.33 -3.56
N LEU A 22 10.05 4.17 -3.44
CA LEU A 22 9.40 3.52 -4.56
C LEU A 22 8.33 4.44 -5.14
N SER A 23 8.44 4.64 -6.44
CA SER A 23 7.55 5.48 -7.23
C SER A 23 6.31 4.70 -7.66
N VAL A 24 5.14 5.26 -7.42
CA VAL A 24 3.86 4.74 -7.86
C VAL A 24 3.10 5.76 -8.71
N MET A 25 2.36 5.26 -9.69
CA MET A 25 1.62 6.02 -10.68
C MET A 25 0.13 6.14 -10.36
N GLY A 26 -0.37 5.32 -9.44
CA GLY A 26 -1.77 5.29 -9.04
C GLY A 26 -2.01 4.37 -7.84
N ALA A 27 -3.27 4.20 -7.49
CA ALA A 27 -3.71 3.26 -6.48
C ALA A 27 -4.89 2.44 -7.02
N ALA A 28 -4.91 1.15 -6.71
CA ALA A 28 -5.89 0.20 -7.23
C ALA A 28 -6.22 -0.88 -6.19
N GLU A 29 -7.24 -1.69 -6.47
CA GLU A 29 -7.59 -2.79 -5.59
C GLU A 29 -6.47 -3.86 -5.57
N PRO A 30 -6.21 -4.54 -4.43
CA PRO A 30 -5.07 -5.44 -4.27
C PRO A 30 -4.92 -6.53 -5.33
N GLY A 31 -6.03 -7.04 -5.87
CA GLY A 31 -6.02 -8.05 -6.92
C GLY A 31 -5.81 -7.52 -8.34
N GLU A 32 -6.02 -6.22 -8.57
CA GLU A 32 -5.88 -5.57 -9.88
C GLU A 32 -4.69 -4.64 -9.97
N ALA A 33 -4.12 -4.24 -8.82
CA ALA A 33 -3.04 -3.28 -8.73
C ALA A 33 -1.80 -3.73 -9.51
N ALA A 34 -1.40 -2.86 -10.43
CA ALA A 34 -0.20 -3.05 -11.21
C ALA A 34 1.07 -2.87 -10.35
N PRO A 35 2.25 -3.33 -10.83
CA PRO A 35 3.50 -3.23 -10.06
C PRO A 35 3.96 -1.80 -9.74
N ASP A 36 3.48 -0.83 -10.52
CA ASP A 36 3.66 0.61 -10.39
C ASP A 36 2.47 1.29 -9.69
N GLU A 37 1.51 0.53 -9.16
CA GLU A 37 0.39 1.05 -8.38
C GLU A 37 0.47 0.62 -6.91
N LEU A 38 -0.17 1.43 -6.07
CA LEU A 38 -0.32 1.17 -4.65
C LEU A 38 -1.60 0.35 -4.42
N ALA A 39 -1.44 -0.88 -3.94
CA ALA A 39 -2.59 -1.73 -3.60
C ALA A 39 -3.31 -1.24 -2.34
N LEU A 40 -4.64 -1.13 -2.38
CA LEU A 40 -5.46 -0.65 -1.27
C LEU A 40 -5.97 -1.79 -0.37
N ALA A 41 -5.07 -2.42 0.39
CA ALA A 41 -5.35 -3.58 1.27
C ALA A 41 -5.62 -3.17 2.73
N MET A 42 -6.63 -2.32 2.97
CA MET A 42 -6.90 -1.76 4.31
C MET A 42 -7.52 -2.76 5.31
N ASN A 43 -7.79 -4.00 4.91
CA ASN A 43 -8.40 -5.03 5.74
C ASN A 43 -7.72 -6.39 5.49
N PRO A 44 -7.50 -7.22 6.54
CA PRO A 44 -6.95 -8.56 6.41
C PRO A 44 -7.57 -9.45 5.34
N LYS A 45 -8.86 -9.25 5.00
CA LYS A 45 -9.52 -10.01 3.92
C LYS A 45 -8.82 -9.89 2.56
N TYR A 46 -8.08 -8.81 2.34
CA TYR A 46 -7.35 -8.56 1.10
C TYR A 46 -5.95 -9.18 1.10
N ALA A 47 -5.51 -9.81 2.20
CA ALA A 47 -4.18 -10.43 2.28
C ALA A 47 -3.94 -11.43 1.14
N SER A 48 -4.93 -12.29 0.83
CA SER A 48 -4.82 -13.25 -0.27
C SER A 48 -4.71 -12.54 -1.62
N ALA A 49 -5.59 -11.57 -1.88
CA ALA A 49 -5.57 -10.82 -3.14
C ALA A 49 -4.28 -10.04 -3.33
N LEU A 50 -3.67 -9.56 -2.23
CA LEU A 50 -2.39 -8.87 -2.27
C LEU A 50 -1.23 -9.82 -2.54
N ALA A 51 -1.25 -11.02 -1.94
CA ALA A 51 -0.27 -12.06 -2.17
C ALA A 51 -0.33 -12.63 -3.60
N ASP A 52 -1.54 -12.74 -4.16
CA ASP A 52 -1.78 -13.18 -5.54
C ASP A 52 -1.58 -12.03 -6.57
N GLY A 53 -1.55 -10.79 -6.08
CA GLY A 53 -1.41 -9.57 -6.87
C GLY A 53 0.02 -9.33 -7.36
N ARG A 54 0.21 -8.24 -8.12
CA ARG A 54 1.52 -7.85 -8.66
C ARG A 54 2.07 -6.55 -8.08
N ALA A 55 1.32 -5.92 -7.17
CA ALA A 55 1.70 -4.67 -6.55
C ALA A 55 3.00 -4.82 -5.75
N ARG A 56 3.89 -3.84 -5.90
CA ARG A 56 5.15 -3.81 -5.13
C ARG A 56 5.00 -3.05 -3.82
N ALA A 57 3.98 -2.22 -3.72
CA ALA A 57 3.66 -1.45 -2.54
C ALA A 57 2.16 -1.49 -2.24
N ALA A 58 1.79 -1.39 -0.96
CA ALA A 58 0.40 -1.41 -0.56
C ALA A 58 0.11 -0.57 0.68
N ILE A 59 -1.11 -0.04 0.76
CA ILE A 59 -1.70 0.39 2.03
C ILE A 59 -2.21 -0.84 2.74
N VAL A 60 -1.76 -1.04 3.97
CA VAL A 60 -2.11 -2.19 4.79
C VAL A 60 -2.65 -1.75 6.15
N TRP A 61 -3.36 -2.65 6.84
CA TRP A 61 -3.80 -2.41 8.21
C TRP A 61 -2.58 -2.33 9.15
N HIS A 62 -2.72 -1.61 10.27
CA HIS A 62 -1.62 -1.34 11.21
C HIS A 62 -0.80 -2.59 11.62
N ASN A 63 -1.47 -3.72 11.84
CA ASN A 63 -0.84 -4.97 12.27
C ASN A 63 -0.47 -5.91 11.11
N ALA A 64 -0.49 -5.45 9.86
CA ALA A 64 -0.11 -6.28 8.73
C ALA A 64 1.39 -6.54 8.70
N ASP A 65 1.76 -7.78 8.39
CA ASP A 65 3.12 -8.12 8.00
C ASP A 65 3.26 -7.99 6.47
N TRP A 66 3.68 -6.82 6.03
CA TRP A 66 3.83 -6.53 4.60
C TRP A 66 4.98 -7.31 3.95
N LYS A 67 5.96 -7.77 4.74
CA LYS A 67 7.08 -8.57 4.20
C LYS A 67 6.61 -9.97 3.83
N ASP A 68 5.78 -10.59 4.67
CA ASP A 68 5.17 -11.89 4.40
C ASP A 68 4.19 -11.84 3.22
N LEU A 69 3.64 -10.66 2.93
CA LEU A 69 2.81 -10.41 1.74
C LEU A 69 3.61 -10.16 0.46
N GLY A 70 4.95 -10.26 0.51
CA GLY A 70 5.82 -10.10 -0.65
C GLY A 70 6.03 -8.66 -1.12
N LEU A 71 5.65 -7.66 -0.32
CA LEU A 71 5.75 -6.25 -0.68
C LEU A 71 7.17 -5.70 -0.46
N LYS A 72 7.57 -4.76 -1.31
CA LYS A 72 8.82 -3.98 -1.14
C LYS A 72 8.63 -2.77 -0.23
N ALA A 73 7.44 -2.20 -0.24
CA ALA A 73 7.08 -1.07 0.60
C ALA A 73 5.63 -1.18 1.08
N ALA A 74 5.31 -0.58 2.22
CA ALA A 74 3.95 -0.58 2.73
C ALA A 74 3.63 0.67 3.53
N ILE A 75 2.39 1.12 3.45
CA ILE A 75 1.86 2.24 4.24
C ILE A 75 0.90 1.66 5.27
N LYS A 76 1.20 1.80 6.56
CA LYS A 76 0.35 1.31 7.64
C LYS A 76 -0.56 2.42 8.12
N VAL A 77 -1.86 2.28 7.85
CA VAL A 77 -2.87 3.24 8.30
C VAL A 77 -3.54 2.77 9.61
N LYS A 78 -3.70 3.69 10.57
CA LYS A 78 -4.49 3.44 11.80
C LYS A 78 -5.99 3.58 11.57
N HIS A 79 -6.41 4.45 10.65
CA HIS A 79 -7.83 4.73 10.36
C HIS A 79 -8.10 4.70 8.85
N PRO A 80 -8.78 3.66 8.32
CA PRO A 80 -9.05 3.50 6.88
C PRO A 80 -9.88 4.63 6.25
N ARG A 81 -10.57 5.45 7.05
CA ARG A 81 -11.45 6.52 6.56
C ARG A 81 -10.73 7.78 6.05
N MET A 82 -9.40 7.87 6.17
CA MET A 82 -8.65 9.06 5.73
C MET A 82 -8.07 8.98 4.32
N ALA A 83 -8.21 7.85 3.61
CA ALA A 83 -7.56 7.67 2.30
C ALA A 83 -8.39 8.09 1.07
N MET A 84 -9.57 8.69 1.26
CA MET A 84 -10.37 9.26 0.17
C MET A 84 -10.92 10.63 0.56
N ALA A 85 -10.19 11.68 0.20
CA ALA A 85 -10.67 13.05 0.11
C ALA A 85 -10.31 13.61 -1.26
#